data_AF-A0A8J5K6L0-F1
#
_entry.id   AF-A0A8J5K6L0-F1
#
_cell.length_a   1.000
_cell.length_b   1.000
_cell.length_c   1.000
_cell.angle_alpha   90.00
_cell.angle_beta   90.00
_cell.angle_gamma   90.00
#
_symmetry.space_group_name_H-M   'P 1'
#
loop_
_entity.id
_entity.type
_entity.pdbx_description
1 polymer ?
#
loop_
_entity_poly.entity_id
_entity_poly.type
_entity_poly.pdbx_seq_one_letter_code
_entity_poly.pdbx_strand_id
1 'polypeptide(L)'
;MADVEEEVLASDSTQDTLQLDCLIGHIENIILSDEFAALRENFLEQHCQVFDDEDENKLEYMDIFKQYTSLIEGHIERELSARESGFKMAAFLQELSASHALDGEVFDLLITFTDFLAFKTAMLEIKQSKEDGSAKLEDLLQITSLNS
;
A
#
# COMPACT_ATOMS: atom_id res chain seq x y z
N MET A 1 -22.28 23.49 -51.42
CA MET A 1 -23.01 24.04 -50.27
C MET A 1 -22.80 23.04 -49.16
N ALA A 2 -22.09 23.44 -48.11
CA ALA A 2 -21.71 22.59 -47.00
C ALA A 2 -22.96 22.07 -46.27
N ASP A 3 -22.89 20.84 -45.80
CA ASP A 3 -23.53 20.48 -44.54
C ASP A 3 -22.67 19.42 -43.87
N VAL A 4 -21.91 19.89 -42.89
CA VAL A 4 -21.00 19.14 -42.03
C VAL A 4 -21.68 19.19 -40.67
N GLU A 5 -22.41 18.14 -40.31
CA GLU A 5 -22.89 17.96 -38.94
C GLU A 5 -22.05 16.85 -38.30
N GLU A 6 -20.84 17.25 -37.91
CA GLU A 6 -20.00 16.56 -36.95
C GLU A 6 -20.53 16.91 -35.55
N GLU A 7 -21.47 16.13 -35.02
CA GLU A 7 -21.86 16.23 -33.62
C GLU A 7 -20.75 15.62 -32.76
N VAL A 8 -19.90 16.52 -32.24
CA VAL A 8 -18.87 16.27 -31.23
C VAL A 8 -19.55 15.89 -29.90
N LEU A 9 -19.61 14.59 -29.62
CA LEU A 9 -19.97 14.01 -28.32
C LEU A 9 -18.72 13.46 -27.61
N ALA A 10 -17.72 14.32 -27.38
CA ALA A 10 -16.43 13.92 -26.79
C ALA A 10 -15.86 14.97 -25.82
N SER A 11 -16.70 15.66 -25.05
CA SER A 11 -16.24 16.76 -24.16
C SER A 11 -16.30 16.46 -22.66
N ASP A 12 -16.83 15.31 -22.23
CA ASP A 12 -16.94 14.95 -20.80
C ASP A 12 -15.84 13.98 -20.36
N SER A 13 -15.55 12.97 -21.19
CA SER A 13 -14.63 11.88 -20.86
C SER A 13 -13.18 12.34 -20.65
N THR A 14 -12.74 13.40 -21.33
CA THR A 14 -11.34 13.85 -21.27
C THR A 14 -11.01 14.58 -19.98
N GLN A 15 -11.98 15.27 -19.37
CA GLN A 15 -11.74 16.04 -18.15
C GLN A 15 -11.67 15.11 -16.93
N ASP A 16 -12.56 14.13 -16.85
CA ASP A 16 -12.54 13.11 -15.79
C ASP A 16 -11.27 12.24 -15.88
N THR A 17 -10.83 11.89 -17.09
CA THR A 17 -9.57 11.14 -17.28
C THR A 17 -8.36 11.94 -16.76
N LEU A 18 -8.29 13.25 -17.02
CA LEU A 18 -7.18 14.10 -16.53
C LEU A 18 -7.19 14.27 -15.00
N GLN A 19 -8.37 14.28 -14.38
CA GLN A 19 -8.49 14.32 -12.92
C GLN A 19 -8.05 13.00 -12.29
N LEU A 20 -8.42 11.87 -12.90
CA LEU A 20 -7.98 10.55 -12.49
C LEU A 20 -6.45 10.42 -12.60
N ASP A 21 -5.85 10.85 -13.73
CA ASP A 21 -4.38 10.85 -13.92
C ASP A 21 -3.66 11.66 -12.83
N CYS A 22 -4.21 12.82 -12.45
CA CYS A 22 -3.67 13.64 -11.38
C CYS A 22 -3.73 12.94 -10.01
N LEU A 23 -4.86 12.30 -9.71
CA LEU A 23 -5.07 11.55 -8.46
C LEU A 23 -4.14 10.33 -8.37
N ILE A 24 -3.93 9.61 -9.47
CA ILE A 24 -2.97 8.50 -9.51
C ILE A 24 -1.57 9.00 -9.20
N GLY A 25 -1.14 10.11 -9.81
CA GLY A 25 0.14 10.73 -9.50
C GLY A 25 0.26 11.12 -8.02
N HIS A 26 -0.83 11.57 -7.39
CA HIS A 26 -0.83 11.79 -5.94
C HIS A 26 -0.66 10.50 -5.15
N ILE A 27 -1.34 9.42 -5.53
CA ILE A 27 -1.20 8.12 -4.87
C ILE A 27 0.21 7.57 -5.02
N GLU A 28 0.78 7.64 -6.22
CA GLU A 28 2.17 7.26 -6.48
C GLU A 28 3.13 8.00 -5.53
N ASN A 29 2.98 9.31 -5.40
CA ASN A 29 3.79 10.10 -4.46
C ASN A 29 3.57 9.69 -2.99
N ILE A 30 2.35 9.30 -2.61
CA ILE A 30 2.04 8.85 -1.24
C ILE A 30 2.69 7.48 -0.98
N ILE A 31 2.52 6.50 -1.87
CA ILE A 31 3.04 5.14 -1.68
C ILE A 31 4.57 5.05 -1.78
N LEU A 32 5.19 5.95 -2.55
CA LEU A 32 6.65 6.11 -2.64
C LEU A 32 7.23 7.00 -1.54
N SER A 33 6.39 7.59 -0.68
CA SER A 33 6.88 8.46 0.39
C SER A 33 7.55 7.66 1.51
N ASP A 34 8.61 8.23 2.08
CA ASP A 34 9.28 7.68 3.25
C ASP A 34 8.34 7.57 4.46
N GLU A 35 7.37 8.48 4.56
CA GLU A 35 6.36 8.47 5.63
C GLU A 35 5.48 7.22 5.55
N PHE A 36 5.00 6.88 4.35
CA PHE A 36 4.21 5.67 4.12
C PHE A 36 5.03 4.40 4.38
N ALA A 37 6.28 4.37 3.92
CA ALA A 37 7.20 3.27 4.17
C ALA A 37 7.43 3.07 5.68
N ALA A 38 7.73 4.14 6.42
CA ALA A 38 7.95 4.10 7.86
C ALA A 38 6.68 3.71 8.64
N LEU A 39 5.52 4.20 8.23
CA LEU A 39 4.21 3.85 8.79
C LEU A 39 3.95 2.35 8.65
N ARG A 40 4.19 1.79 7.46
CA ARG A 40 4.05 0.35 7.20
C ARG A 40 5.06 -0.46 8.02
N GLU A 41 6.34 -0.12 7.97
CA GLU A 41 7.39 -0.82 8.71
C GLU A 41 7.10 -0.81 10.22
N ASN A 42 6.71 0.32 10.77
CA ASN A 42 6.37 0.42 12.19
C ASN A 42 5.21 -0.54 12.55
N PHE A 43 4.16 -0.57 11.74
CA PHE A 43 3.04 -1.48 11.97
C PHE A 43 3.48 -2.95 11.90
N LEU A 44 4.24 -3.32 10.87
CA LEU A 44 4.75 -4.68 10.72
C LEU A 44 5.64 -5.06 11.91
N GLU A 45 6.54 -4.18 12.35
CA GLU A 45 7.44 -4.44 13.49
C GLU A 45 6.70 -4.64 14.82
N GLN A 46 5.56 -3.98 15.04
CA GLN A 46 4.76 -4.16 16.26
C GLN A 46 4.01 -5.48 16.29
N HIS A 47 3.68 -6.03 15.12
CA HIS A 47 2.78 -7.16 14.98
C HIS A 47 3.44 -8.44 14.43
N CYS A 48 4.67 -8.38 13.90
CA CYS A 48 5.38 -9.50 13.29
C CYS A 48 5.55 -10.70 14.24
N GLN A 49 5.61 -10.47 15.55
CA GLN A 49 5.76 -11.51 16.57
C GLN A 49 4.56 -12.45 16.65
N VAL A 50 3.38 -12.00 16.23
CA VAL A 50 2.15 -12.81 16.24
C VAL A 50 2.15 -13.82 15.09
N PHE A 51 2.83 -13.48 13.99
CA PHE A 51 2.88 -14.28 12.77
C PHE A 51 3.90 -15.41 12.86
N ASP A 52 3.49 -16.57 12.35
CA ASP A 52 4.30 -17.78 12.25
C ASP A 52 4.21 -18.34 10.82
N ASP A 53 5.27 -19.05 10.41
CA ASP A 53 5.41 -19.68 9.09
C ASP A 53 4.63 -21.01 8.97
N GLU A 54 3.45 -21.07 9.60
CA GLU A 54 2.53 -22.20 9.48
C GLU A 54 1.49 -21.91 8.39
N ASP A 55 1.06 -22.97 7.68
CA ASP A 55 0.01 -22.90 6.66
C ASP A 55 -1.37 -22.51 7.27
N GLU A 56 -1.59 -22.83 8.55
CA GLU A 56 -2.84 -22.50 9.25
C GLU A 56 -2.84 -21.03 9.70
N ASN A 57 -3.78 -20.24 9.18
CA ASN A 57 -3.92 -18.84 9.55
C ASN A 57 -4.70 -18.70 10.86
N LYS A 58 -4.09 -18.05 11.85
CA LYS A 58 -4.76 -17.72 13.11
C LYS A 58 -5.86 -16.67 12.86
N LEU A 59 -6.94 -16.72 13.64
CA LEU A 59 -8.02 -15.72 13.56
C LEU A 59 -7.50 -14.30 13.78
N GLU A 60 -6.50 -14.15 14.65
CA GLU A 60 -5.84 -12.88 14.94
C GLU A 60 -5.14 -12.27 13.72
N TYR A 61 -4.70 -13.08 12.74
CA TYR A 61 -4.06 -12.57 11.52
C TYR A 61 -5.05 -11.73 10.70
N MET A 62 -6.31 -12.14 10.63
CA MET A 62 -7.36 -11.40 9.93
C MET A 62 -7.69 -10.08 10.63
N ASP A 63 -7.68 -10.07 11.96
CA ASP A 63 -7.95 -8.85 12.73
C ASP A 63 -6.81 -7.84 12.61
N ILE A 64 -5.55 -8.31 12.60
CA ILE A 64 -4.39 -7.47 12.36
C ILE A 64 -4.36 -6.98 10.91
N PHE A 65 -4.66 -7.84 9.94
CA PHE A 65 -4.71 -7.47 8.54
C PHE A 65 -5.78 -6.40 8.28
N LYS A 66 -6.98 -6.53 8.82
CA LYS A 66 -8.02 -5.49 8.72
C LYS A 66 -7.59 -4.15 9.31
N GLN A 67 -6.90 -4.18 10.44
CA GLN A 67 -6.34 -2.98 11.05
C GLN A 67 -5.28 -2.33 10.15
N TYR A 68 -4.39 -3.15 9.56
CA TYR A 68 -3.41 -2.69 8.60
C TYR A 68 -4.07 -2.06 7.37
N THR A 69 -5.00 -2.76 6.73
CA THR A 69 -5.74 -2.25 5.56
C THR A 69 -6.44 -0.93 5.89
N SER A 70 -7.14 -0.85 7.03
CA SER A 70 -7.82 0.38 7.46
C SER A 70 -6.84 1.54 7.70
N LEU A 71 -5.64 1.23 8.19
CA LEU A 71 -4.59 2.21 8.45
C LEU A 71 -4.01 2.76 7.14
N ILE A 72 -3.76 1.88 6.16
CA ILE A 72 -3.28 2.24 4.82
C ILE A 72 -4.34 3.03 4.06
N GLU A 73 -5.58 2.51 3.98
CA GLU A 73 -6.72 3.18 3.35
C GLU A 73 -6.97 4.55 3.97
N GLY A 74 -6.98 4.64 5.30
CA GLY A 74 -7.20 5.91 6.02
C GLY A 74 -6.06 6.91 5.84
N HIS A 75 -4.82 6.46 5.65
CA HIS A 75 -3.70 7.34 5.33
C HIS A 75 -3.84 7.90 3.91
N ILE A 76 -4.12 7.05 2.91
CA ILE A 76 -4.33 7.46 1.52
C ILE A 76 -5.54 8.39 1.41
N GLU A 77 -6.67 8.05 2.06
CA GLU A 77 -7.87 8.89 2.05
C GLU A 77 -7.60 10.27 2.64
N ARG A 78 -6.84 10.35 3.75
CA ARG A 78 -6.49 11.64 4.38
C ARG A 78 -5.63 12.49 3.45
N GLU A 79 -4.59 11.91 2.86
CA GLU A 79 -3.69 12.61 1.95
C GLU A 79 -4.42 13.10 0.69
N LEU A 80 -5.29 12.26 0.11
CA LEU A 80 -6.09 12.65 -1.05
C LEU A 80 -7.13 13.71 -0.69
N SER A 81 -7.81 13.58 0.46
CA SER A 81 -8.78 14.59 0.92
C SER A 81 -8.14 15.92 1.28
N ALA A 82 -6.87 15.93 1.68
CA ALA A 82 -6.11 17.15 1.93
C ALA A 82 -5.76 17.89 0.64
N ARG A 83 -5.60 17.14 -0.47
CA ARG A 83 -5.26 17.69 -1.80
C ARG A 83 -6.51 18.07 -2.60
N GLU A 84 -7.56 17.27 -2.53
CA GLU A 84 -8.82 17.44 -3.27
C GLU A 84 -9.99 17.61 -2.31
N SER A 85 -10.53 18.83 -2.26
CA SER A 85 -11.67 19.14 -1.39
C SER A 85 -12.94 18.45 -1.88
N GLY A 86 -13.47 17.52 -1.10
CA GLY A 86 -14.67 16.75 -1.46
C GLY A 86 -14.39 15.42 -2.16
N PHE A 87 -13.13 14.97 -2.14
CA PHE A 87 -12.75 13.64 -2.61
C PHE A 87 -13.61 12.53 -1.97
N LYS A 88 -14.03 11.57 -2.79
CA LYS A 88 -14.78 10.39 -2.35
C LYS A 88 -14.06 9.13 -2.79
N MET A 89 -13.45 8.43 -1.84
CA MET A 89 -12.72 7.19 -2.11
C MET A 89 -13.56 6.16 -2.88
N ALA A 90 -14.84 5.99 -2.54
CA ALA A 90 -15.72 5.05 -3.23
C ALA A 90 -15.97 5.40 -4.71
N ALA A 91 -16.14 6.69 -5.02
CA ALA A 91 -16.32 7.14 -6.40
C ALA A 91 -15.01 6.98 -7.19
N PHE A 92 -13.89 7.31 -6.56
CA PHE A 92 -12.56 7.13 -7.11
C PHE A 92 -12.25 5.67 -7.41
N LEU A 93 -12.46 4.73 -6.48
CA LEU A 93 -12.25 3.30 -6.73
C LEU A 93 -13.13 2.78 -7.87
N GLN A 94 -14.35 3.27 -7.99
CA GLN A 94 -15.25 2.90 -9.08
C GLN A 94 -14.74 3.42 -10.44
N GLU A 95 -14.32 4.68 -10.50
CA GLU A 95 -13.75 5.30 -11.70
C GLU A 95 -12.41 4.65 -12.09
N LEU A 96 -11.59 4.34 -11.09
CA LEU A 96 -10.32 3.64 -11.22
C LEU A 96 -10.50 2.19 -11.69
N SER A 97 -11.57 1.50 -11.25
CA SER A 97 -11.91 0.17 -11.76
C SER A 97 -12.44 0.17 -13.21
N ALA A 98 -13.03 1.28 -13.65
CA ALA A 98 -13.56 1.46 -14.98
C ALA A 98 -12.49 1.96 -15.97
N SER A 99 -11.50 2.69 -15.47
CA SER A 99 -10.38 3.19 -16.26
C SER A 99 -9.29 2.13 -16.37
N HIS A 100 -9.17 1.52 -17.55
CA HIS A 100 -8.01 0.69 -17.91
C HIS A 100 -6.74 1.52 -18.19
N ALA A 101 -6.77 2.84 -17.94
CA ALA A 101 -5.69 3.77 -18.28
C ALA A 101 -4.61 3.89 -17.20
N LEU A 102 -4.77 3.19 -16.08
CA LEU A 102 -3.77 3.19 -15.01
C LEU A 102 -2.50 2.50 -15.50
N ASP A 103 -1.36 3.10 -15.19
CA ASP A 103 -0.09 2.40 -15.25
C ASP A 103 -0.16 1.26 -14.21
N GLY A 104 -0.18 0.02 -14.70
CA GLY A 104 -0.49 -1.16 -13.87
C GLY A 104 0.40 -1.30 -12.64
N GLU A 105 1.60 -0.72 -12.67
CA GLU A 105 2.60 -0.80 -11.60
C GLU A 105 2.13 -0.16 -10.29
N VAL A 106 1.46 1.01 -10.33
CA VAL A 106 0.95 1.68 -9.12
C VAL A 106 -0.17 0.85 -8.49
N PHE A 107 -1.03 0.27 -9.33
CA PHE A 107 -2.14 -0.55 -8.86
C PHE A 107 -1.69 -1.92 -8.36
N ASP A 108 -0.75 -2.56 -9.05
CA ASP A 108 -0.12 -3.80 -8.60
C ASP A 108 0.55 -3.61 -7.22
N LEU A 109 1.17 -2.45 -7.01
CA LEU A 109 1.75 -2.09 -5.71
C LEU A 109 0.66 -1.88 -4.62
N LEU A 110 -0.43 -1.19 -4.93
CA LEU A 110 -1.57 -1.04 -4.01
C LEU A 110 -2.23 -2.39 -3.68
N ILE A 111 -2.44 -3.25 -4.69
CA ILE A 111 -2.95 -4.61 -4.49
C ILE A 111 -2.03 -5.36 -3.56
N THR A 112 -0.71 -5.28 -3.77
CA THR A 112 0.29 -5.94 -2.92
C THR A 112 0.16 -5.50 -1.45
N PHE A 113 -0.19 -4.24 -1.16
CA PHE A 113 -0.45 -3.80 0.21
C PHE A 113 -1.79 -4.29 0.77
N THR A 114 -2.78 -4.50 -0.08
CA THR A 114 -4.09 -5.04 0.31
C THR A 114 -4.23 -6.54 0.10
N ASP A 115 -3.14 -7.24 -0.21
CA ASP A 115 -3.09 -8.68 -0.38
C ASP A 115 -2.60 -9.34 0.92
N PHE A 116 -3.36 -10.32 1.39
CA PHE A 116 -3.06 -10.99 2.65
C PHE A 116 -1.78 -11.82 2.57
N LEU A 117 -1.51 -12.46 1.44
CA LEU A 117 -0.35 -13.33 1.29
C LEU A 117 0.94 -12.49 1.26
N ALA A 118 0.96 -11.41 0.49
CA ALA A 118 2.06 -10.45 0.48
C ALA A 118 2.30 -9.84 1.87
N PHE A 119 1.22 -9.46 2.57
CA PHE A 119 1.30 -8.95 3.94
C PHE A 119 1.90 -9.97 4.92
N LYS A 120 1.45 -11.23 4.86
CA LYS A 120 1.97 -12.31 5.70
C LYS A 120 3.46 -12.54 5.43
N THR A 121 3.86 -12.58 4.17
CA THR A 121 5.28 -12.72 3.78
C THR A 121 6.12 -11.59 4.36
N ALA A 122 5.70 -10.33 4.21
CA ALA A 122 6.43 -9.18 4.75
C ALA A 122 6.56 -9.23 6.28
N MET A 123 5.53 -9.69 7.00
CA MET A 123 5.59 -9.91 8.45
C MET A 123 6.66 -10.94 8.84
N LEU A 124 6.71 -12.06 8.11
CA LEU A 124 7.68 -13.14 8.36
C LEU A 124 9.12 -12.68 8.03
N GLU A 125 9.30 -11.92 6.95
CA GLU A 125 10.61 -11.36 6.57
C GLU A 125 11.16 -10.39 7.62
N ILE A 126 10.30 -9.53 8.19
CA ILE A 126 10.69 -8.61 9.28
C ILE A 126 11.00 -9.39 10.55
N LYS A 127 10.20 -10.40 10.89
CA LYS A 127 10.44 -11.27 12.05
C LYS A 127 11.81 -11.95 11.91
N GLN A 128 12.08 -12.59 10.77
CA GLN A 128 13.34 -13.26 10.48
C GLN A 128 14.52 -12.29 10.52
N SER A 129 14.41 -11.12 9.90
CA SER A 129 15.47 -10.10 9.92
C SER A 129 15.82 -9.63 11.33
N LYS A 130 14.84 -9.55 12.24
CA LYS A 130 15.07 -9.19 13.65
C LYS A 130 15.74 -10.33 14.42
N GLU A 131 15.35 -11.57 14.15
CA GLU A 131 15.97 -12.75 14.77
C GLU A 131 17.42 -12.95 14.28
N ASP A 132 17.68 -12.85 12.96
CA ASP A 132 19.04 -12.93 12.39
C ASP A 132 19.95 -11.80 12.88
N GLY A 133 19.42 -10.57 12.98
CA GLY A 133 20.15 -9.43 13.53
C GLY A 133 20.49 -9.60 15.02
N SER A 134 19.56 -10.15 15.80
CA SER A 134 19.78 -10.47 17.21
C SER A 134 20.81 -11.61 17.38
N ALA A 135 20.67 -12.69 16.61
CA ALA A 135 21.55 -13.85 16.59
C ALA A 135 23.00 -13.48 16.28
N LYS A 136 23.21 -12.52 15.37
CA LYS A 136 24.54 -12.03 15.02
C LYS A 136 25.17 -11.18 16.13
N LEU A 137 24.37 -10.45 16.90
CA LEU A 137 24.87 -9.64 18.00
C LEU A 137 25.24 -10.49 19.23
N GLU A 138 24.45 -11.51 19.54
CA GLU A 138 24.76 -12.44 20.64
C GLU A 138 26.03 -13.26 20.40
N ASP A 139 26.28 -13.70 19.16
CA ASP A 139 27.52 -14.42 18.78
C ASP A 139 28.77 -13.53 19.01
N LEU A 140 28.69 -12.24 18.65
CA LEU A 140 29.77 -11.28 18.88
C LEU A 140 30.06 -11.04 20.39
N LEU A 141 29.02 -11.03 21.22
CA LEU A 141 29.14 -10.87 22.67
C LEU A 141 29.71 -12.12 23.35
N GLN A 142 29.38 -13.32 22.86
CA GLN A 142 29.94 -14.58 23.39
C GLN A 142 31.43 -14.73 23.07
N ILE A 143 31.86 -14.33 21.87
CA ILE A 143 33.28 -14.39 21.46
C ILE A 143 34.17 -13.48 22.34
N THR A 144 33.68 -12.32 22.77
CA THR A 144 34.43 -11.42 23.65
C THR A 144 34.52 -11.94 25.09
N SER A 145 33.51 -12.67 25.56
CA SER A 145 33.50 -13.24 26.92
C SER A 145 34.42 -14.47 27.09
N LEU A 146 34.79 -15.14 26.01
CA LEU A 146 35.63 -16.35 26.05
C LEU A 146 37.15 -16.06 25.99
N ASN A 147 37.54 -14.80 25.81
CA ASN A 147 38.95 -14.40 25.66
C ASN A 147 39.50 -13.64 26.88
N SER A 148 38.92 -13.83 28.07
CA SER A 148 39.37 -13.28 29.36
C SER A 148 39.68 -14.37 30.39
#